data_AF-A0A364GU39-F1
#
_entry.id   AF-A0A364GU39-F1
#
_cell.length_a   1.000
_cell.length_b   1.000
_cell.length_c   1.000
_cell.angle_alpha   90.00
_cell.angle_beta   90.00
_cell.angle_gamma   90.00
#
_symmetry.space_group_name_H-M   'P 1'
#
loop_
_entity.id
_entity.type
_entity.pdbx_description
1 polymer ?
#
loop_
_entity_poly.entity_id
_entity_poly.type
_entity_poly.pdbx_seq_one_letter_code
_entity_poly.pdbx_strand_id
1 'polypeptide(L)'
;MRLAKKMGLDVPDVHFLRAPSACYVIDRFDRDVASERAARVHTIDAMQLLNYDRGFKYQRANAQELARAIDRTSTRALTRLSVFRWTVFNVVVGNADAHLKNLSFFVDARGYRLAPFYDIVSTVVYHTPTQRPDHRGDHWPHCELTMPLGNATRFADIDTNALVAFGHALGLREKAATSELQRFLEPLDRHVGETLDEVRNIAHPDAGEMRLLNSIAAMPIAAMGRALRQARG
;
A
#
# COMPACT_ATOMS: atom_id res chain seq x y z
N MET A 1 5.61 1.06 -6.10
CA MET A 1 6.72 1.74 -5.37
C MET A 1 7.02 3.15 -5.89
N ARG A 2 7.45 3.37 -7.15
CA ARG A 2 7.71 4.75 -7.67
C ARG A 2 6.50 5.69 -7.54
N LEU A 3 5.32 5.21 -7.92
CA LEU A 3 4.07 5.96 -7.73
C LEU A 3 3.82 6.27 -6.23
N ALA A 4 4.07 5.32 -5.33
CA ALA A 4 3.91 5.54 -3.89
C ALA A 4 4.78 6.70 -3.38
N LYS A 5 6.05 6.75 -3.82
CA LYS A 5 6.98 7.86 -3.52
C LYS A 5 6.44 9.20 -4.01
N LYS A 6 5.97 9.27 -5.27
CA LYS A 6 5.36 10.49 -5.84
C LYS A 6 4.08 10.93 -5.13
N MET A 7 3.31 9.97 -4.63
CA MET A 7 2.12 10.24 -3.79
C MET A 7 2.48 10.68 -2.35
N GLY A 8 3.76 10.74 -1.99
CA GLY A 8 4.23 11.20 -0.68
C GLY A 8 4.22 10.13 0.40
N LEU A 9 4.22 8.84 0.03
CA LEU A 9 4.53 7.76 0.97
C LEU A 9 6.04 7.66 1.19
N ASP A 10 6.45 7.47 2.43
CA ASP A 10 7.82 7.11 2.78
C ASP A 10 8.07 5.65 2.34
N VAL A 11 8.82 5.48 1.26
CA VAL A 11 9.17 4.20 0.66
C VAL A 11 10.66 4.21 0.32
N PRO A 12 11.35 3.06 0.39
CA PRO A 12 12.74 2.99 -0.03
C PRO A 12 12.88 3.27 -1.53
N ASP A 13 14.09 3.63 -1.93
CA ASP A 13 14.45 3.73 -3.34
C ASP A 13 14.43 2.36 -4.03
N VAL A 14 14.00 2.38 -5.29
CA VAL A 14 13.79 1.18 -6.09
C VAL A 14 14.38 1.34 -7.47
N HIS A 15 15.01 0.27 -7.93
CA HIS A 15 15.71 0.19 -9.19
C HIS A 15 15.19 -1.01 -9.97
N PHE A 16 15.23 -0.87 -11.29
CA PHE A 16 14.93 -1.95 -12.22
C PHE A 16 16.20 -2.23 -13.00
N LEU A 17 16.62 -3.48 -13.02
CA LEU A 17 17.76 -3.96 -13.80
C LEU A 17 17.28 -5.08 -14.71
N ARG A 18 17.95 -5.28 -15.85
CA ARG A 18 17.71 -6.43 -16.73
C ARG A 18 19.02 -7.16 -16.94
N ALA A 19 19.16 -8.37 -16.38
CA ALA A 19 20.40 -9.13 -16.43
C ALA A 19 20.22 -10.66 -16.24
N PRO A 20 19.96 -11.46 -17.29
CA PRO A 20 19.28 -11.13 -18.55
C PRO A 20 17.75 -10.98 -18.36
N SER A 21 17.23 -11.42 -17.22
CA SER A 21 15.82 -11.29 -16.82
C SER A 21 15.58 -10.00 -16.04
N ALA A 22 14.31 -9.61 -15.90
CA ALA A 22 13.90 -8.47 -15.09
C ALA A 22 14.24 -8.71 -13.60
N CYS A 23 14.93 -7.74 -12.99
CA CYS A 23 15.29 -7.74 -11.58
C CYS A 23 14.76 -6.47 -10.92
N TYR A 24 14.00 -6.67 -9.85
CA TYR A 24 13.57 -5.59 -8.96
C TYR A 24 14.56 -5.47 -7.80
N VAL A 25 15.18 -4.30 -7.66
CA VAL A 25 16.14 -4.00 -6.60
C VAL A 25 15.57 -2.91 -5.71
N ILE A 26 15.75 -3.08 -4.41
CA ILE A 26 15.21 -2.18 -3.38
C ILE A 26 16.31 -1.86 -2.38
N ASP A 27 16.45 -0.58 -2.06
CA ASP A 27 17.37 -0.14 -1.03
C ASP A 27 16.83 -0.51 0.34
N ARG A 28 17.61 -1.29 1.09
CA ARG A 28 17.19 -1.76 2.41
C ARG A 28 17.22 -0.63 3.42
N PHE A 29 16.05 -0.21 3.88
CA PHE A 29 15.92 0.81 4.92
C PHE A 29 16.44 0.37 6.31
N ASP A 30 16.68 -0.93 6.52
CA ASP A 30 17.25 -1.48 7.76
C ASP A 30 18.79 -1.59 7.70
N ARG A 31 19.42 -0.85 6.77
CA ARG A 31 20.87 -0.74 6.61
C ARG A 31 21.29 0.72 6.59
N ASP A 32 22.24 1.08 7.45
CA ASP A 32 22.92 2.36 7.40
C ASP A 32 24.23 2.21 6.63
N VAL A 33 24.27 2.78 5.43
CA VAL A 33 25.39 2.67 4.47
C VAL A 33 26.41 3.80 4.62
N ALA A 34 26.33 4.66 5.64
CA ALA A 34 27.28 5.74 5.87
C ALA A 34 28.67 5.26 6.33
N SER A 35 28.82 3.97 6.68
CA SER A 35 30.07 3.37 7.14
C SER A 35 30.57 2.29 6.17
N GLU A 36 31.86 1.97 6.19
CA GLU A 36 32.49 0.97 5.30
C GLU A 36 31.78 -0.39 5.31
N ARG A 37 31.16 -0.76 6.44
CA ARG A 37 30.27 -1.90 6.55
C ARG A 37 28.89 -1.42 6.96
N ALA A 38 27.91 -1.65 6.10
CA ALA A 38 26.55 -1.22 6.36
C ALA A 38 26.06 -1.71 7.74
N ALA A 39 25.83 -0.78 8.66
CA ALA A 39 25.36 -1.09 10.00
C ALA A 39 23.91 -1.55 9.93
N ARG A 40 23.52 -2.47 10.81
CA ARG A 40 22.14 -2.97 10.88
C ARG A 40 21.32 -2.04 11.74
N VAL A 41 20.19 -1.59 11.22
CA VAL A 41 19.18 -0.87 12.00
C VAL A 41 18.17 -1.89 12.51
N HIS A 42 17.90 -1.92 13.82
CA HIS A 42 16.96 -2.88 14.37
C HIS A 42 15.53 -2.56 13.91
N THR A 43 14.92 -3.52 13.23
CA THR A 43 13.59 -3.42 12.64
C THR A 43 12.78 -4.66 12.99
N ILE A 44 11.51 -4.49 13.32
CA ILE A 44 10.53 -5.56 13.53
C ILE A 44 9.24 -5.28 12.75
N ASP A 45 8.52 -6.32 12.34
CA ASP A 45 7.21 -6.17 11.68
C ASP A 45 6.07 -5.95 12.70
N ALA A 46 4.88 -5.54 12.24
CA ALA A 46 3.75 -5.29 13.13
C ALA A 46 3.28 -6.54 13.89
N MET A 47 3.46 -7.74 13.33
CA MET A 47 3.12 -8.99 14.03
C MET A 47 4.05 -9.21 15.22
N GLN A 48 5.35 -8.99 15.03
CA GLN A 48 6.35 -9.05 16.10
C GLN A 48 6.10 -7.97 17.15
N LEU A 49 5.82 -6.74 16.74
CA LEU A 49 5.49 -5.63 17.65
C LEU A 49 4.27 -5.93 18.54
N LEU A 50 3.28 -6.63 17.98
CA LEU A 50 2.05 -7.03 18.69
C LEU A 50 2.15 -8.41 19.35
N ASN A 51 3.31 -9.08 19.26
CA ASN A 51 3.57 -10.41 19.79
C ASN A 51 2.63 -11.49 19.25
N TYR A 52 2.34 -11.44 17.95
CA TYR A 52 1.54 -12.44 17.24
C TYR A 52 2.43 -13.40 16.43
N ASP A 53 1.98 -14.66 16.32
CA ASP A 53 2.59 -15.63 15.42
C ASP A 53 2.30 -15.30 13.94
N ARG A 54 3.22 -15.71 13.04
CA ARG A 54 3.14 -15.47 11.59
C ARG A 54 1.85 -16.01 10.95
N GLY A 55 1.26 -17.08 11.48
CA GLY A 55 0.06 -17.71 10.93
C GLY A 55 -1.19 -16.84 10.99
N PHE A 56 -1.19 -15.80 11.83
CA PHE A 56 -2.35 -14.92 12.04
C PHE A 56 -2.39 -13.70 11.11
N LYS A 57 -1.48 -13.61 10.13
CA LYS A 57 -1.33 -12.41 9.30
C LYS A 57 -2.60 -11.96 8.58
N TYR A 58 -3.48 -12.89 8.20
CA TYR A 58 -4.77 -12.60 7.57
C TYR A 58 -5.88 -12.36 8.60
N GLN A 59 -6.01 -13.25 9.60
CA GLN A 59 -7.07 -13.16 10.61
C GLN A 59 -7.00 -11.88 11.47
N ARG A 60 -5.81 -11.30 11.61
CA ARG A 60 -5.55 -10.08 12.40
C ARG A 60 -5.42 -8.82 11.55
N ALA A 61 -5.56 -8.91 10.23
CA ALA A 61 -5.51 -7.75 9.36
C ALA A 61 -6.80 -6.92 9.49
N ASN A 62 -6.84 -6.03 10.49
CA ASN A 62 -7.95 -5.11 10.73
C ASN A 62 -7.46 -3.77 11.29
N ALA A 63 -8.34 -2.76 11.21
CA ALA A 63 -8.05 -1.41 11.67
C ALA A 63 -7.69 -1.34 13.17
N GLN A 64 -8.28 -2.20 13.99
CA GLN A 64 -8.05 -2.22 15.43
C GLN A 64 -6.64 -2.70 15.78
N GLU A 65 -6.14 -3.74 15.12
CA GLU A 65 -4.76 -4.19 15.31
C GLU A 65 -3.74 -3.17 14.77
N LEU A 66 -4.05 -2.51 13.64
CA LEU A 66 -3.24 -1.37 13.17
C LEU A 66 -3.22 -0.22 14.18
N ALA A 67 -4.36 0.15 14.77
CA ALA A 67 -4.44 1.16 15.82
C ALA A 67 -3.58 0.79 17.03
N ARG A 68 -3.62 -0.47 17.47
CA ARG A 68 -2.75 -0.98 18.54
C ARG A 68 -1.26 -0.87 18.19
N ALA A 69 -0.88 -1.18 16.95
CA ALA A 69 0.51 -1.02 16.50
C ALA A 69 0.93 0.47 16.48
N ILE A 70 0.05 1.35 15.99
CA ILE A 70 0.24 2.81 16.00
C ILE A 70 0.47 3.31 17.44
N ASP A 71 -0.31 2.83 18.41
CA ASP A 71 -0.22 3.29 19.81
C ASP A 71 1.09 2.90 20.51
N ARG A 72 1.81 1.90 19.98
CA ARG A 72 3.17 1.57 20.41
C ARG A 72 4.22 2.57 19.94
N THR A 73 3.94 3.34 18.89
CA THR A 73 4.92 4.28 18.34
C THR A 73 5.06 5.55 19.18
N SER A 74 6.25 6.14 19.20
CA SER A 74 6.50 7.44 19.82
C SER A 74 5.88 8.60 19.04
N THR A 75 5.60 8.40 17.75
CA THR A 75 5.05 9.41 16.82
C THR A 75 3.61 9.11 16.38
N ARG A 76 2.73 8.73 17.32
CA ARG A 76 1.38 8.19 17.05
C ARG A 76 0.57 8.96 16.01
N ALA A 77 0.51 10.30 16.10
CA ALA A 77 -0.28 11.12 15.18
C ALA A 77 0.23 11.06 13.73
N LEU A 78 1.55 11.14 13.55
CA LEU A 78 2.19 11.03 12.24
C LEU A 78 2.06 9.60 11.70
N THR A 79 2.32 8.60 12.53
CA THR A 79 2.19 7.18 12.15
C THR A 79 0.77 6.87 11.72
N ARG A 80 -0.25 7.35 12.44
CA ARG A 80 -1.66 7.17 12.07
C ARG A 80 -1.98 7.73 10.69
N LEU A 81 -1.51 8.93 10.39
CA LEU A 81 -1.71 9.58 9.10
C LEU A 81 -1.01 8.81 7.97
N SER A 82 0.24 8.38 8.20
CA SER A 82 1.00 7.57 7.24
C SER A 82 0.35 6.22 6.96
N VAL A 83 -0.12 5.51 8.00
CA VAL A 83 -0.84 4.23 7.84
C VAL A 83 -2.15 4.44 7.09
N PHE A 84 -2.89 5.51 7.36
CA PHE A 84 -4.09 5.85 6.60
C PHE A 84 -3.77 6.06 5.11
N ARG A 85 -2.78 6.88 4.77
CA ARG A 85 -2.33 7.08 3.38
C ARG A 85 -1.88 5.78 2.73
N TRP A 86 -1.15 4.93 3.45
CA TRP A 86 -0.73 3.62 2.95
C TRP A 86 -1.93 2.73 2.62
N THR A 87 -2.95 2.67 3.49
CA THR A 87 -4.18 1.91 3.18
C THR A 87 -4.89 2.47 1.95
N VAL A 88 -5.07 3.79 1.87
CA VAL A 88 -5.69 4.46 0.71
C VAL A 88 -4.91 4.11 -0.57
N PHE A 89 -3.58 4.14 -0.52
CA PHE A 89 -2.75 3.81 -1.67
C PHE A 89 -2.87 2.35 -2.09
N ASN A 90 -2.86 1.41 -1.15
CA ASN A 90 -3.05 -0.01 -1.43
C ASN A 90 -4.40 -0.28 -2.08
N VAL A 91 -5.46 0.39 -1.62
CA VAL A 91 -6.77 0.32 -2.28
C VAL A 91 -6.70 0.81 -3.72
N VAL A 92 -6.13 2.01 -3.94
CA VAL A 92 -6.03 2.60 -5.27
C VAL A 92 -5.27 1.71 -6.25
N VAL A 93 -4.15 1.12 -5.83
CA VAL A 93 -3.37 0.24 -6.71
C VAL A 93 -3.91 -1.19 -6.76
N GLY A 94 -4.96 -1.52 -6.01
CA GLY A 94 -5.53 -2.87 -5.99
C GLY A 94 -4.59 -3.90 -5.36
N ASN A 95 -4.01 -3.57 -4.20
CA ASN A 95 -3.21 -4.51 -3.42
C ASN A 95 -4.11 -5.29 -2.45
N ALA A 96 -4.46 -6.51 -2.84
CA ALA A 96 -5.22 -7.47 -2.05
C ALA A 96 -4.36 -8.36 -1.13
N ASP A 97 -3.08 -8.02 -0.89
CA ASP A 97 -2.21 -8.69 0.09
C ASP A 97 -1.62 -7.70 1.12
N ALA A 98 -2.27 -6.56 1.32
CA ALA A 98 -1.85 -5.53 2.27
C ALA A 98 -2.18 -5.94 3.72
N HIS A 99 -1.28 -6.69 4.37
CA HIS A 99 -1.44 -7.17 5.75
C HIS A 99 -0.41 -6.63 6.74
N LEU A 100 -0.61 -6.90 8.04
CA LEU A 100 0.24 -6.42 9.14
C LEU A 100 1.74 -6.70 8.97
N LYS A 101 2.15 -7.80 8.33
CA LYS A 101 3.58 -8.10 8.07
C LYS A 101 4.26 -7.14 7.09
N ASN A 102 3.48 -6.33 6.36
CA ASN A 102 4.00 -5.34 5.41
C ASN A 102 4.14 -3.94 6.04
N LEU A 103 3.93 -3.85 7.36
CA LEU A 103 4.34 -2.71 8.17
C LEU A 103 5.48 -3.11 9.09
N SER A 104 6.55 -2.33 9.06
CA SER A 104 7.70 -2.49 9.95
C SER A 104 7.95 -1.24 10.77
N PHE A 105 8.67 -1.43 11.87
CA PHE A 105 9.02 -0.38 12.82
C PHE A 105 10.48 -0.49 13.18
N PHE A 106 11.17 0.65 13.14
CA PHE A 106 12.48 0.79 13.76
C PHE A 106 12.35 0.73 15.28
N VAL A 107 13.35 0.12 15.92
CA VAL A 107 13.46 -0.01 17.37
C VAL A 107 14.71 0.73 17.83
N ASP A 108 14.53 1.73 18.68
CA ASP A 108 15.62 2.41 19.37
C ASP A 108 15.30 2.64 20.85
N ALA A 109 16.22 3.26 21.59
CA ALA A 109 16.06 3.53 23.03
C ALA A 109 14.86 4.44 23.35
N ARG A 110 14.31 5.17 22.36
CA ARG A 110 13.13 6.05 22.49
C ARG A 110 11.83 5.33 22.12
N GLY A 111 11.90 4.06 21.73
CA GLY A 111 10.76 3.21 21.41
C GLY A 111 10.65 2.90 19.93
N TYR A 112 9.40 2.80 19.45
CA TYR A 112 9.11 2.36 18.09
C TYR A 112 8.80 3.54 17.16
N ARG A 113 9.35 3.51 15.94
CA ARG A 113 9.06 4.46 14.87
C ARG A 113 8.72 3.71 13.60
N LEU A 114 7.68 4.16 12.89
CA LEU A 114 7.29 3.55 11.62
C LEU A 114 8.47 3.57 10.62
N ALA A 115 8.74 2.43 10.00
CA ALA A 115 9.72 2.31 8.92
C ALA A 115 9.07 2.59 7.55
N PRO A 116 9.87 2.85 6.49
CA PRO A 116 9.35 3.02 5.15
C PRO A 116 8.46 1.84 4.71
N PHE A 117 7.39 2.13 3.98
CA PHE A 117 6.51 1.11 3.43
C PHE A 117 7.20 0.33 2.31
N TYR A 118 6.93 -0.97 2.24
CA TYR A 118 7.47 -1.88 1.24
C TYR A 118 6.38 -2.88 0.83
N ASP A 119 6.69 -3.71 -0.16
CA ASP A 119 5.80 -4.77 -0.65
C ASP A 119 4.40 -4.27 -1.06
N ILE A 120 4.39 -3.18 -1.84
CA ILE A 120 3.18 -2.62 -2.43
C ILE A 120 3.09 -3.10 -3.88
N VAL A 121 2.16 -4.02 -4.12
CA VAL A 121 1.98 -4.71 -5.40
C VAL A 121 0.51 -4.63 -5.83
N SER A 122 0.25 -4.34 -7.10
CA SER A 122 -1.10 -4.47 -7.67
C SER A 122 -1.38 -5.95 -7.91
N THR A 123 -2.04 -6.62 -6.97
CA THR A 123 -2.29 -8.07 -7.06
C THR A 123 -3.54 -8.37 -7.88
N VAL A 124 -4.54 -7.49 -7.85
CA VAL A 124 -5.83 -7.68 -8.54
C VAL A 124 -5.70 -7.69 -10.06
N VAL A 125 -4.59 -7.24 -10.62
CA VAL A 125 -4.31 -7.37 -12.06
C VAL A 125 -4.30 -8.84 -12.52
N TYR A 126 -4.01 -9.76 -11.60
CA TYR A 126 -4.07 -11.22 -11.84
C TYR A 126 -5.43 -11.83 -11.49
N HIS A 127 -6.37 -11.05 -10.97
CA HIS A 127 -7.73 -11.47 -10.63
C HIS A 127 -8.68 -11.17 -11.79
N THR A 128 -8.37 -11.69 -12.98
CA THR A 128 -9.19 -11.49 -14.19
C THR A 128 -9.63 -12.82 -14.77
N PRO A 129 -10.73 -12.87 -15.55
CA PRO A 129 -11.13 -14.10 -16.24
C PRO A 129 -10.03 -14.72 -17.10
N THR A 130 -9.15 -13.89 -17.66
CA THR A 130 -8.02 -14.34 -18.48
C THR A 130 -6.90 -14.97 -17.64
N GLN A 131 -6.62 -14.41 -16.46
CA GLN A 131 -5.52 -14.88 -15.60
C GLN A 131 -5.95 -16.00 -14.64
N ARG A 132 -7.23 -16.07 -14.27
CA ARG A 132 -7.79 -17.05 -13.32
C ARG A 132 -9.18 -17.55 -13.77
N PRO A 133 -9.29 -18.30 -14.88
CA PRO A 133 -10.58 -18.73 -15.43
C PRO A 133 -11.48 -19.48 -14.43
N ASP A 134 -10.87 -20.23 -13.50
CA ASP A 134 -11.58 -21.08 -12.54
C ASP A 134 -12.04 -20.36 -11.25
N HIS A 135 -11.63 -19.11 -11.02
CA HIS A 135 -11.86 -18.39 -9.75
C HIS A 135 -12.86 -17.23 -9.91
N ARG A 136 -14.01 -17.48 -10.54
CA ARG A 136 -14.97 -16.43 -10.97
C ARG A 136 -15.47 -15.51 -9.85
N GLY A 137 -15.61 -16.03 -8.62
CA GLY A 137 -16.08 -15.24 -7.47
C GLY A 137 -15.05 -14.27 -6.88
N ASP A 138 -13.79 -14.35 -7.30
CA ASP A 138 -12.65 -13.57 -6.83
C ASP A 138 -12.01 -12.75 -7.97
N HIS A 139 -12.77 -12.47 -9.04
CA HIS A 139 -12.34 -11.57 -10.11
C HIS A 139 -12.55 -10.12 -9.73
N TRP A 140 -11.69 -9.24 -10.22
CA TRP A 140 -11.87 -7.81 -10.11
C TRP A 140 -13.24 -7.36 -10.67
N PRO A 141 -14.01 -6.50 -9.97
CA PRO A 141 -13.70 -5.86 -8.68
C PRO A 141 -14.23 -6.62 -7.44
N HIS A 142 -14.75 -7.83 -7.59
CA HIS A 142 -15.35 -8.62 -6.50
C HIS A 142 -14.36 -9.41 -5.64
N CYS A 143 -13.07 -9.28 -5.92
CA CYS A 143 -12.01 -9.88 -5.12
C CYS A 143 -12.04 -9.36 -3.67
N GLU A 144 -11.70 -10.24 -2.73
CA GLU A 144 -11.72 -9.95 -1.30
C GLU A 144 -10.60 -8.99 -0.89
N LEU A 145 -10.89 -8.17 0.12
CA LEU A 145 -9.88 -7.34 0.78
C LEU A 145 -9.14 -8.17 1.82
N THR A 146 -7.82 -7.98 1.89
CA THR A 146 -7.00 -8.54 2.99
C THR A 146 -7.48 -8.07 4.35
N MET A 147 -8.01 -6.85 4.39
CA MET A 147 -8.46 -6.16 5.59
C MET A 147 -9.76 -5.42 5.29
N PRO A 148 -10.83 -5.61 6.08
CA PRO A 148 -12.06 -4.87 5.93
C PRO A 148 -11.85 -3.35 6.12
N LEU A 149 -12.58 -2.56 5.33
CA LEU A 149 -12.56 -1.09 5.38
C LEU A 149 -13.95 -0.59 5.77
N GLY A 150 -14.18 -0.43 7.08
CA GLY A 150 -15.54 -0.26 7.59
C GLY A 150 -16.36 -1.53 7.31
N ASN A 151 -17.43 -1.39 6.53
CA ASN A 151 -18.27 -2.51 6.11
C ASN A 151 -17.84 -3.15 4.78
N ALA A 152 -16.89 -2.55 4.05
CA ALA A 152 -16.41 -3.09 2.79
C ALA A 152 -15.49 -4.30 3.04
N THR A 153 -15.82 -5.44 2.42
CA THR A 153 -15.01 -6.67 2.47
C THR A 153 -14.47 -7.07 1.10
N ARG A 154 -14.97 -6.47 0.01
CA ARG A 154 -14.45 -6.61 -1.36
C ARG A 154 -14.13 -5.25 -1.95
N PHE A 155 -13.31 -5.23 -3.01
CA PHE A 155 -12.98 -3.97 -3.71
C PHE A 155 -14.21 -3.27 -4.30
N ALA A 156 -15.20 -4.03 -4.76
CA ALA A 156 -16.45 -3.51 -5.31
C ALA A 156 -17.29 -2.73 -4.28
N ASP A 157 -17.08 -2.99 -2.98
CA ASP A 157 -17.83 -2.35 -1.89
C ASP A 157 -17.16 -1.06 -1.39
N ILE A 158 -15.99 -0.71 -1.93
CA ILE A 158 -15.22 0.44 -1.46
C ILE A 158 -15.80 1.75 -2.01
N ASP A 159 -16.13 2.63 -1.08
CA ASP A 159 -16.43 4.03 -1.34
C ASP A 159 -15.65 4.96 -0.40
N THR A 160 -15.95 6.26 -0.47
CA THR A 160 -15.34 7.27 0.42
C THR A 160 -15.67 6.99 1.90
N ASN A 161 -16.90 6.55 2.20
CA ASN A 161 -17.35 6.32 3.57
C ASN A 161 -16.61 5.14 4.21
N ALA A 162 -16.35 4.07 3.46
CA ALA A 162 -15.55 2.93 3.87
C ALA A 162 -14.16 3.35 4.34
N LEU A 163 -13.48 4.22 3.57
CA LEU A 163 -12.15 4.74 3.95
C LEU A 163 -12.22 5.73 5.10
N VAL A 164 -13.24 6.59 5.18
CA VAL A 164 -13.41 7.51 6.32
C VAL A 164 -13.68 6.72 7.60
N ALA A 165 -14.52 5.69 7.56
CA ALA A 165 -14.78 4.79 8.67
C ALA A 165 -13.51 4.03 9.10
N PHE A 166 -12.71 3.57 8.15
CA PHE A 166 -11.39 2.98 8.44
C PHE A 166 -10.45 4.00 9.11
N GLY A 167 -10.38 5.23 8.60
CA GLY A 167 -9.60 6.31 9.21
C GLY A 167 -10.05 6.62 10.63
N HIS A 168 -11.36 6.62 10.88
CA HIS A 168 -11.93 6.76 12.23
C HIS A 168 -11.53 5.60 13.14
N ALA A 169 -11.58 4.36 12.66
CA ALA A 169 -11.14 3.18 13.40
C ALA A 169 -9.63 3.19 13.73
N LEU A 170 -8.80 3.86 12.90
CA LEU A 170 -7.40 4.13 13.24
C LEU A 170 -7.22 5.23 14.30
N GLY A 171 -8.26 6.02 14.58
CA GLY A 171 -8.25 7.14 15.53
C GLY A 171 -8.16 8.53 14.91
N LEU A 172 -8.44 8.68 13.61
CA LEU A 172 -8.61 10.00 12.98
C LEU A 172 -10.01 10.54 13.23
N ARG A 173 -10.16 11.87 13.32
CA ARG A 173 -11.49 12.48 13.23
C ARG A 173 -12.00 12.31 11.80
N GLU A 174 -13.29 12.05 11.62
CA GLU A 174 -13.89 11.84 10.28
C GLU A 174 -13.55 12.96 9.31
N LYS A 175 -13.74 14.23 9.72
CA LYS A 175 -13.37 15.40 8.90
C LYS A 175 -11.89 15.38 8.48
N ALA A 176 -10.99 14.96 9.38
CA ALA A 176 -9.57 14.87 9.05
C ALA A 176 -9.28 13.73 8.07
N ALA A 177 -9.94 12.58 8.22
CA ALA A 177 -9.83 11.46 7.28
C ALA A 177 -10.37 11.84 5.89
N THR A 178 -11.53 12.52 5.82
CA THR A 178 -12.11 13.00 4.56
C THR A 178 -11.21 14.02 3.86
N SER A 179 -10.77 15.05 4.57
CA SER A 179 -9.88 16.07 3.99
C SER A 179 -8.56 15.45 3.53
N GLU A 180 -8.02 14.51 4.31
CA GLU A 180 -6.77 13.85 3.96
C GLU A 180 -6.92 12.94 2.74
N LEU A 181 -8.01 12.17 2.64
CA LEU A 181 -8.30 11.33 1.48
C LEU A 181 -8.36 12.17 0.19
N GLN A 182 -9.12 13.28 0.22
CA GLN A 182 -9.25 14.17 -0.92
C GLN A 182 -7.89 14.76 -1.34
N ARG A 183 -7.14 15.29 -0.36
CA ARG A 183 -5.81 15.87 -0.58
C ARG A 183 -4.81 14.84 -1.11
N PHE A 184 -4.86 13.60 -0.59
CA PHE A 184 -3.96 12.53 -1.00
C PHE A 184 -4.25 12.06 -2.44
N LEU A 185 -5.52 12.05 -2.88
CA LEU A 185 -5.90 11.60 -4.22
C LEU A 185 -5.87 12.67 -5.30
N GLU A 186 -5.77 13.95 -4.92
CA GLU A 186 -5.74 15.09 -5.84
C GLU A 186 -4.69 14.95 -6.96
N PRO A 187 -3.41 14.61 -6.68
CA PRO A 187 -2.41 14.54 -7.74
C PRO A 187 -2.31 13.17 -8.44
N LEU A 188 -3.18 12.20 -8.10
CA LEU A 188 -3.03 10.80 -8.52
C LEU A 188 -2.93 10.65 -10.05
N ASP A 189 -3.82 11.28 -10.83
CA ASP A 189 -3.86 11.05 -12.29
C ASP A 189 -2.57 11.55 -12.96
N ARG A 190 -2.06 12.71 -12.51
CA ARG A 190 -0.80 13.28 -12.96
C ARG A 190 0.37 12.36 -12.61
N HIS A 191 0.47 11.94 -11.35
CA HIS A 191 1.56 11.07 -10.91
C HIS A 191 1.53 9.69 -11.54
N VAL A 192 0.35 9.15 -11.88
CA VAL A 192 0.21 7.90 -12.63
C VAL A 192 0.79 8.05 -14.03
N GLY A 193 0.44 9.12 -14.76
CA GLY A 193 0.99 9.39 -16.09
C GLY A 193 2.52 9.49 -16.06
N GLU A 194 3.06 10.34 -15.20
CA GLU A 194 4.51 10.50 -15.03
C GLU A 194 5.21 9.18 -14.66
N THR A 195 4.62 8.40 -13.74
CA THR A 195 5.22 7.12 -13.33
C THR A 195 5.24 6.12 -14.48
N LEU A 196 4.18 6.05 -15.29
CA LEU A 196 4.15 5.14 -16.44
C LEU A 196 5.21 5.51 -17.47
N ASP A 197 5.41 6.80 -17.73
CA ASP A 197 6.44 7.27 -18.66
C ASP A 197 7.85 6.98 -18.13
N GLU A 198 8.11 7.22 -16.84
CA GLU A 198 9.37 6.83 -16.19
C GLU A 198 9.63 5.32 -16.29
N VAL A 199 8.62 4.49 -15.99
CA VAL A 199 8.75 3.03 -16.04
C VAL A 199 9.01 2.54 -17.46
N ARG A 200 8.34 3.11 -18.48
CA ARG A 200 8.59 2.78 -19.89
C ARG A 200 10.03 3.08 -20.30
N ASN A 201 10.56 4.22 -19.85
CA ASN A 201 11.91 4.66 -20.16
C ASN A 201 12.98 3.81 -19.46
N ILE A 202 12.71 3.32 -18.24
CA ILE A 202 13.68 2.54 -17.47
C ILE A 202 13.64 1.06 -17.84
N ALA A 203 12.44 0.47 -17.95
CA ALA A 203 12.28 -0.97 -18.04
C ALA A 203 12.27 -1.52 -19.47
N HIS A 204 12.02 -0.63 -20.46
CA HIS A 204 11.78 -0.98 -21.87
C HIS A 204 10.88 -2.22 -22.00
N PRO A 205 9.64 -2.14 -21.47
CA PRO A 205 8.78 -3.30 -21.31
C PRO A 205 8.39 -3.91 -22.65
N ASP A 206 8.30 -5.24 -22.70
CA ASP A 206 7.74 -5.95 -23.84
C ASP A 206 6.21 -5.76 -23.94
N ALA A 207 5.59 -6.34 -24.98
CA ALA A 207 4.15 -6.19 -25.20
C ALA A 207 3.29 -6.78 -24.06
N GLY A 208 3.75 -7.86 -23.40
CA GLY A 208 3.07 -8.46 -22.26
C GLY A 208 3.18 -7.60 -21.00
N GLU A 209 4.39 -7.13 -20.70
CA GLU A 209 4.67 -6.20 -19.60
C GLU A 209 3.88 -4.89 -19.79
N MET A 210 3.80 -4.37 -21.01
CA MET A 210 2.99 -3.18 -21.35
C MET A 210 1.49 -3.42 -21.15
N ARG A 211 0.96 -4.58 -21.53
CA ARG A 211 -0.45 -4.92 -21.26
C ARG A 211 -0.72 -4.92 -19.76
N LEU A 212 0.18 -5.51 -18.96
CA LEU A 212 0.04 -5.56 -17.51
C LEU A 212 0.05 -4.14 -16.89
N LEU A 213 1.00 -3.28 -17.28
CA LEU A 213 1.07 -1.90 -16.81
C LEU A 213 -0.20 -1.11 -17.16
N ASN A 214 -0.70 -1.25 -18.39
CA ASN A 214 -1.93 -0.61 -18.82
C ASN A 214 -3.15 -1.15 -18.05
N SER A 215 -3.21 -2.46 -17.76
CA SER A 215 -4.25 -3.04 -16.93
C SER A 215 -4.23 -2.46 -15.50
N ILE A 216 -3.07 -2.32 -14.86
CA ILE A 216 -2.98 -1.70 -13.53
C ILE A 216 -3.53 -0.27 -13.54
N ALA A 217 -3.17 0.52 -14.55
CA ALA A 217 -3.64 1.90 -14.67
C ALA A 217 -5.14 2.00 -14.96
N ALA A 218 -5.63 1.24 -15.94
CA ALA A 218 -7.01 1.32 -16.42
C ALA A 218 -8.02 0.60 -15.51
N MET A 219 -7.56 -0.37 -14.71
CA MET A 219 -8.42 -1.24 -13.91
C MET A 219 -8.48 -0.77 -12.44
N PRO A 220 -7.57 -1.16 -11.51
CA PRO A 220 -7.70 -0.72 -10.13
C PRO A 220 -7.53 0.79 -9.95
N ILE A 221 -6.49 1.39 -10.54
CA ILE A 221 -6.18 2.81 -10.29
C ILE A 221 -7.30 3.71 -10.80
N ALA A 222 -7.72 3.55 -12.05
CA ALA A 222 -8.78 4.38 -12.62
C ALA A 222 -10.14 4.15 -11.97
N ALA A 223 -10.50 2.90 -11.66
CA ALA A 223 -11.79 2.59 -11.03
C ALA A 223 -11.86 3.11 -9.58
N MET A 224 -10.84 2.83 -8.75
CA MET A 224 -10.79 3.29 -7.37
C MET A 224 -10.60 4.80 -7.29
N GLY A 225 -9.79 5.39 -8.18
CA GLY A 225 -9.63 6.83 -8.29
C GLY A 225 -10.96 7.55 -8.56
N ARG A 226 -11.83 6.98 -9.40
CA ARG A 226 -13.20 7.50 -9.62
C ARG A 226 -14.09 7.28 -8.39
N ALA A 227 -14.16 6.05 -7.87
CA ALA A 227 -15.02 5.71 -6.74
C ALA A 227 -14.75 6.58 -5.50
N LEU A 228 -13.49 6.88 -5.22
CA LEU A 228 -13.06 7.65 -4.05
C LEU A 228 -13.12 9.18 -4.23
N ARG A 229 -13.37 9.69 -5.46
CA ARG A 229 -13.55 11.12 -5.73
C ARG A 229 -15.00 11.53 -5.97
N GLN A 230 -15.90 10.56 -6.24
CA GLN A 230 -17.30 10.82 -6.59
C GLN A 230 -18.20 11.30 -5.43
N ALA A 231 -17.70 11.38 -4.18
CA ALA A 231 -18.46 11.90 -3.03
C ALA A 231 -18.59 13.43 -2.98
N ARG A 232 -18.68 14.11 -4.13
CA ARG A 232 -19.24 15.46 -4.23
C ARG A 232 -20.71 15.33 -4.63
N GLY A 233 -21.55 14.96 -3.68
CA GLY A 233 -23.01 14.93 -3.79
C GLY A 233 -23.62 15.38 -2.49
#